data_AF-A0A7K9RY71-F1
#
_entry.id   AF-A0A7K9RY71-F1
#
_cell.length_a   1.000
_cell.length_b   1.000
_cell.length_c   1.000
_cell.angle_alpha   90.00
_cell.angle_beta   90.00
_cell.angle_gamma   90.00
#
_symmetry.space_group_name_H-M   'P 1'
#
loop_
_entity.id
_entity.type
_entity.pdbx_description
1 polymer ?
#
loop_
_entity_poly.entity_id
_entity_poly.type
_entity_poly.pdbx_seq_one_letter_code
_entity_poly.pdbx_strand_id
1 'polypeptide(L)'
;LLLLLSLLPVPCLSLSSCRSLDLEAARLKRIEAVRGQILSKLRLPEPPPEPGPARPVLPEEVRALYNSTRELLRQRERDRGHEDPQEYWAKELLRFPMESPGDGE
;
A
#
# COMPACT_ATOMS: atom_id res chain seq x y z
N LEU A 1 -25.45 23.83 -52.50
CA LEU A 1 -24.06 23.63 -51.99
C LEU A 1 -24.05 23.06 -50.57
N LEU A 2 -24.73 23.70 -49.61
CA LEU A 2 -24.86 23.24 -48.22
C LEU A 2 -25.50 21.84 -48.08
N LEU A 3 -26.48 21.51 -48.92
CA LEU A 3 -27.15 20.20 -48.90
C LEU A 3 -26.29 19.04 -49.44
N LEU A 4 -25.19 19.33 -50.14
CA LEU A 4 -24.30 18.31 -50.69
C LEU A 4 -23.26 17.85 -49.65
N LEU A 5 -22.99 18.67 -48.64
CA LEU A 5 -22.02 18.38 -47.57
C LEU A 5 -22.53 17.33 -46.57
N SER A 6 -23.86 17.17 -46.44
CA SER A 6 -24.49 16.22 -45.50
C SER A 6 -24.48 14.76 -45.98
N LEU A 7 -24.09 14.51 -47.23
CA LEU A 7 -24.03 13.18 -47.84
C LEU A 7 -22.63 12.56 -47.79
N LEU A 8 -21.64 13.29 -47.28
CA LEU A 8 -20.29 12.75 -47.14
C LEU A 8 -20.25 11.88 -45.87
N PRO A 9 -19.96 10.57 -45.96
CA PRO A 9 -19.75 9.74 -44.78
C PRO A 9 -18.47 10.24 -44.12
N VAL A 10 -18.62 11.15 -43.14
CA VAL A 10 -17.53 11.47 -42.24
C VAL A 10 -17.20 10.16 -41.55
N PRO A 11 -15.98 9.61 -41.70
CA PRO A 11 -15.60 8.48 -40.87
C PRO A 11 -15.69 8.99 -39.44
N CYS A 12 -16.69 8.49 -38.70
CA CYS A 12 -16.73 8.56 -37.24
C CYS A 12 -15.55 7.72 -36.74
N LEU A 13 -14.34 8.21 -36.95
CA LEU A 13 -13.20 7.80 -36.18
C LEU A 13 -13.62 8.11 -34.76
N SER A 14 -13.92 7.06 -33.98
CA SER A 14 -14.02 7.14 -32.55
C SER A 14 -12.86 8.02 -32.08
N LEU A 15 -13.15 9.26 -31.71
CA LEU A 15 -12.17 10.21 -31.17
C LEU A 15 -11.85 9.74 -29.76
N SER A 16 -11.19 8.60 -29.66
CA SER A 16 -10.63 8.10 -28.43
C SER A 16 -9.48 9.03 -28.09
N SER A 17 -9.75 10.04 -27.26
CA SER A 17 -8.78 10.98 -26.71
C SER A 17 -7.76 10.29 -25.79
N CYS A 18 -7.83 8.98 -25.61
CA CYS A 18 -6.93 8.21 -24.77
C CYS A 18 -5.60 8.00 -25.52
N ARG A 19 -4.64 8.87 -25.22
CA ARG A 19 -3.23 8.66 -25.53
C ARG A 19 -2.79 7.28 -25.00
N SER A 20 -1.93 6.57 -25.73
CA SER A 20 -1.39 5.28 -25.27
C SER A 20 -0.81 5.43 -23.86
N LEU A 21 -1.27 4.60 -22.93
CA LEU A 21 -0.82 4.62 -21.55
C LEU A 21 0.51 3.86 -21.46
N ASP A 22 1.57 4.58 -21.14
CA ASP A 22 2.85 3.97 -20.80
C ASP A 22 2.79 3.41 -19.37
N LEU A 23 2.54 2.10 -19.29
CA LEU A 23 2.45 1.38 -18.02
C LEU A 23 3.78 1.35 -17.26
N GLU A 24 4.92 1.38 -17.96
CA GLU A 24 6.23 1.40 -17.31
C GLU A 24 6.48 2.75 -16.64
N ALA A 25 6.17 3.85 -17.33
CA ALA A 25 6.23 5.18 -16.73
C ALA A 25 5.28 5.31 -15.53
N ALA A 26 4.07 4.75 -15.61
CA ALA A 26 3.12 4.74 -14.48
C ALA A 26 3.63 3.90 -13.30
N ARG A 27 4.23 2.73 -13.58
CA ARG A 27 4.82 1.85 -12.58
C ARG A 27 5.98 2.52 -11.83
N LEU A 28 6.89 3.19 -12.55
CA LEU A 28 8.01 3.91 -11.94
C LEU A 28 7.51 5.04 -11.02
N LYS A 29 6.56 5.85 -11.49
CA LYS A 29 5.91 6.89 -10.64
C LYS A 29 5.25 6.29 -9.41
N ARG A 30 4.62 5.11 -9.54
CA ARG A 30 4.01 4.42 -8.40
C ARG A 30 5.06 3.96 -7.39
N ILE A 31 6.20 3.45 -7.84
CA ILE A 31 7.31 3.04 -6.96
C ILE A 31 7.82 4.24 -6.15
N GLU A 32 8.02 5.39 -6.79
CA GLU A 32 8.44 6.62 -6.10
C GLU A 32 7.40 7.11 -5.10
N ALA A 33 6.12 7.09 -5.47
CA ALA A 33 5.03 7.47 -4.58
C ALA A 33 4.96 6.54 -3.35
N VAL A 34 5.08 5.21 -3.56
CA VAL A 34 5.06 4.23 -2.46
C VAL A 34 6.29 4.40 -1.56
N ARG A 35 7.47 4.70 -2.13
CA ARG A 35 8.68 5.00 -1.35
C ARG A 35 8.44 6.18 -0.41
N GLY A 36 7.93 7.31 -0.94
CA GLY A 36 7.61 8.49 -0.13
C GLY A 36 6.53 8.20 0.90
N GLN A 37 5.52 7.40 0.56
CA GLN A 37 4.45 7.00 1.47
C GLN A 37 4.99 6.19 2.66
N ILE A 38 5.85 5.20 2.42
CA ILE A 38 6.45 4.39 3.50
C ILE A 38 7.27 5.27 4.45
N LEU A 39 8.16 6.11 3.90
CA LEU A 39 9.01 7.00 4.69
C LEU A 39 8.18 7.99 5.52
N SER A 40 7.12 8.57 4.92
CA SER A 40 6.20 9.49 5.60
C SER A 40 5.44 8.81 6.73
N LYS A 41 4.95 7.58 6.52
CA LYS A 41 4.27 6.80 7.56
C LYS A 41 5.19 6.46 8.72
N LEU A 42 6.46 6.15 8.45
CA LEU A 42 7.48 5.82 9.45
C LEU A 42 8.14 7.05 10.08
N ARG A 43 7.84 8.26 9.59
CA ARG A 43 8.48 9.53 10.01
C ARG A 43 10.00 9.52 9.81
N LEU A 44 10.47 8.88 8.74
CA LEU A 44 11.87 8.83 8.37
C LEU A 44 12.14 9.80 7.21
N PRO A 45 13.17 10.66 7.30
CA PRO A 45 13.53 11.54 6.20
C PRO A 45 14.18 10.79 5.04
N GLU A 46 14.88 9.68 5.34
CA GLU A 46 15.59 8.84 4.38
C GLU A 46 15.57 7.37 4.84
N PRO A 47 15.86 6.40 3.94
CA PRO A 47 15.98 5.00 4.33
C PRO A 47 17.09 4.79 5.36
N PRO A 48 16.86 3.95 6.39
CA PRO A 48 17.92 3.60 7.33
C PRO A 48 19.05 2.85 6.61
N PRO A 49 20.29 2.90 7.13
CA PRO A 49 21.40 2.16 6.55
C PRO A 49 21.09 0.67 6.49
N GLU A 50 21.48 0.04 5.39
CA GLU A 50 21.31 -1.40 5.23
C GLU A 50 22.00 -2.14 6.39
N PRO A 51 21.33 -3.16 6.99
CA PRO A 51 22.00 -4.00 7.96
C PRO A 51 23.25 -4.61 7.31
N GLY A 52 24.33 -4.73 8.10
CA GLY A 52 25.58 -5.31 7.62
C GLY A 52 25.41 -6.71 6.99
N PRO A 53 26.47 -7.28 6.41
CA PRO A 53 26.39 -8.51 5.60
C PRO A 53 25.79 -9.71 6.35
N ALA A 54 25.84 -9.72 7.68
CA ALA A 54 25.13 -10.69 8.49
C ALA A 54 23.67 -10.27 8.67
N ARG A 55 22.74 -10.98 8.01
CA ARG A 55 21.31 -10.86 8.31
C ARG A 55 21.06 -11.52 9.66
N PRO A 56 20.78 -10.76 10.74
CA PRO A 56 20.53 -11.38 12.04
C PRO A 56 19.28 -12.26 11.95
N VAL A 57 19.32 -13.41 12.62
CA VAL A 57 18.12 -14.23 12.81
C VAL A 57 17.14 -13.41 13.65
N LEU A 58 15.92 -13.22 13.15
CA LEU A 58 14.89 -12.49 13.90
C LEU A 58 14.49 -13.30 15.15
N PRO A 59 14.39 -12.66 16.33
CA PRO A 59 13.85 -13.31 17.52
C PRO A 59 12.46 -13.90 17.28
N GLU A 60 12.18 -15.03 17.93
CA GLU A 60 10.92 -15.74 17.75
C GLU A 60 9.70 -14.89 18.15
N GLU A 61 9.83 -14.10 19.21
CA GLU A 61 8.78 -13.21 19.69
C GLU A 61 8.38 -12.16 18.64
N VAL A 62 9.37 -11.56 17.95
CA VAL A 62 9.14 -10.58 16.87
C VAL A 62 8.43 -11.26 15.70
N ARG A 63 8.85 -12.48 15.34
CA ARG A 63 8.22 -13.28 14.29
C ARG A 63 6.78 -13.66 14.66
N ALA A 64 6.53 -14.05 15.90
CA ALA A 64 5.19 -14.37 16.40
C ALA A 64 4.27 -13.15 16.39
N LEU A 65 4.78 -11.99 16.83
CA LEU A 65 4.07 -10.71 16.77
C LEU A 65 3.68 -10.37 15.33
N TYR A 66 4.65 -10.37 14.40
CA TYR A 66 4.39 -10.10 12.99
C TYR A 66 3.32 -11.04 12.39
N ASN A 67 3.43 -12.35 12.66
CA ASN A 67 2.49 -13.33 12.15
C ASN A 67 1.06 -13.10 12.69
N SER A 68 0.94 -12.79 13.99
CA SER A 68 -0.36 -12.51 14.61
C SER A 68 -0.99 -11.23 14.04
N THR A 69 -0.22 -10.17 13.84
CA THR A 69 -0.71 -8.93 13.21
C THR A 69 -1.13 -9.15 11.77
N ARG A 70 -0.34 -9.92 10.98
CA ARG A 70 -0.68 -10.22 9.59
C ARG A 70 -2.01 -10.96 9.48
N GLU A 71 -2.24 -11.91 10.38
CA GLU A 71 -3.51 -12.67 10.41
C GLU A 71 -4.69 -11.79 10.83
N LEU A 72 -4.52 -10.97 11.88
CA LEU A 72 -5.53 -10.00 12.31
C LEU A 72 -5.93 -9.03 11.19
N LEU A 73 -4.94 -8.52 10.44
CA LEU A 73 -5.18 -7.61 9.31
C LEU A 73 -5.95 -8.30 8.18
N ARG A 74 -5.62 -9.54 7.85
CA ARG A 74 -6.36 -10.33 6.85
C ARG A 74 -7.82 -10.56 7.24
N GLN A 75 -8.09 -10.77 8.53
CA GLN A 75 -9.46 -10.94 9.02
C GLN A 75 -10.24 -9.62 8.88
N ARG A 76 -9.62 -8.48 9.20
CA ARG A 76 -10.22 -7.14 9.11
C ARG A 76 -10.36 -6.60 7.68
N GLU A 77 -9.66 -7.16 6.70
CA GLU A 77 -9.78 -6.74 5.29
C GLU A 77 -11.21 -6.87 4.74
N ARG A 78 -12.02 -7.75 5.34
CA ARG A 78 -13.44 -7.91 4.98
C ARG A 78 -14.32 -6.77 5.47
N ASP A 79 -13.88 -6.04 6.50
CA ASP A 79 -14.64 -4.99 7.19
C ASP A 79 -14.02 -3.59 7.02
N ARG A 80 -13.13 -3.39 6.05
CA ARG A 80 -12.47 -2.10 5.84
C ARG A 80 -13.47 -1.01 5.42
N GLY A 81 -13.93 -0.24 6.40
CA GLY A 81 -14.51 1.09 6.23
C GLY A 81 -13.43 2.14 5.88
N HIS A 82 -13.85 3.41 5.80
CA HIS A 82 -13.00 4.55 5.47
C HIS A 82 -11.80 4.64 6.44
N GLU A 83 -10.58 4.77 5.91
CA GLU A 83 -9.39 5.04 6.71
C GLU A 83 -9.54 6.40 7.41
N ASP A 84 -9.47 6.42 8.74
CA ASP A 84 -9.49 7.66 9.53
C ASP A 84 -8.21 8.45 9.22
N PRO A 85 -8.30 9.74 8.81
CA PRO A 85 -7.14 10.60 8.60
C PRO A 85 -6.18 10.67 9.80
N GLN A 86 -6.67 10.44 11.02
CA GLN A 86 -5.83 10.39 12.23
C GLN A 86 -4.91 9.16 12.28
N GLU A 87 -5.17 8.11 11.51
CA GLU A 87 -4.36 6.88 11.44
C GLU A 87 -3.29 6.91 10.34
N TYR A 88 -2.93 8.09 9.84
CA TYR A 88 -1.98 8.20 8.75
C TYR A 88 -0.59 7.62 9.10
N TRP A 89 -0.07 7.86 10.30
CA TRP A 89 1.26 7.39 10.72
C TRP A 89 1.25 5.92 11.17
N ALA A 90 2.41 5.27 11.02
CA ALA A 90 2.63 3.94 11.56
C ALA A 90 2.51 3.93 13.09
N LYS A 91 1.95 2.84 13.63
CA LYS A 91 1.83 2.59 15.07
C LYS A 91 2.82 1.50 15.47
N GLU A 92 3.46 1.68 16.62
CA GLU A 92 4.26 0.64 17.24
C GLU A 92 3.35 -0.47 17.78
N LEU A 93 3.78 -1.73 17.63
CA LEU A 93 3.02 -2.90 18.03
C LEU A 93 3.69 -3.55 19.22
N LEU A 94 2.94 -3.73 20.29
CA LEU A 94 3.36 -4.39 21.52
C LEU A 94 2.39 -5.54 21.82
N ARG A 95 2.92 -6.65 22.34
CA ARG A 95 2.12 -7.79 22.78
C ARG A 95 2.35 -8.01 24.27
N PHE A 96 1.25 -8.05 25.02
CA PHE A 96 1.26 -8.37 26.44
C PHE A 96 0.66 -9.77 26.62
N PRO A 97 1.40 -10.73 27.18
CA PRO A 97 0.83 -12.02 27.55
C PRO A 97 -0.19 -11.82 28.69
N MET A 98 -1.30 -12.55 28.62
CA MET A 98 -2.27 -12.63 29.72
C MET A 98 -1.84 -13.76 30.65
N GLU A 99 -1.81 -13.51 31.96
CA GLU A 99 -1.73 -14.59 32.94
C GLU A 99 -3.10 -15.29 33.03
N SER A 100 -3.09 -16.62 32.94
CA SER A 100 -4.27 -17.42 33.25
C SER A 100 -4.60 -17.27 34.74
N PRO A 101 -5.87 -16.99 35.11
CA PRO A 101 -6.28 -17.06 36.50
C PRO A 101 -6.25 -18.53 36.94
N GLY A 102 -5.09 -19.00 37.43
CA GLY A 102 -4.89 -20.39 37.82
C GLY A 102 -3.47 -20.77 38.24
N ASP A 103 -2.45 -19.97 37.88
CA ASP A 103 -1.04 -20.30 38.18
C ASP A 103 -0.44 -19.45 39.31
N GLY A 104 -1.30 -18.98 40.24
CA GLY A 104 -0.88 -18.43 41.51
C GLY A 104 -1.08 -19.48 42.60
N GLU A 105 0.01 -20.16 43.00
CA GLU A 105 0.10 -20.87 44.29
C GLU A 105 -0.08 -19.92 45.47
#